data_AF-A0A182ET07-F1
#
_entry.id   AF-A0A182ET07-F1
#
_cell.length_a   1.000
_cell.length_b   1.000
_cell.length_c   1.000
_cell.angle_alpha   90.00
_cell.angle_beta   90.00
_cell.angle_gamma   90.00
#
_symmetry.space_group_name_H-M   'P 1'
#
loop_
_entity.id
_entity.type
_entity.pdbx_description
1 polymer ?
#
loop_
_entity_poly.entity_id
_entity_poly.type
_entity_poly.pdbx_seq_one_letter_code
_entity_poly.pdbx_strand_id
1 'polypeptide(L)'
;MEEENLEIDQEEMEALDDENAFECSDQHKDAIHEMLANMFFTKVVLPGMNYVENFADFLIDAELNNLPVLKRVCEGYLCSELETKKDLITSLLLELLFLAIVFNLRVLKSITLSELSNRPEELDESETLLTLDEYKNLERRMMKLGGSNLLEVIEEVHRFREQRLRAKLVKIY
;
A
#
# COMPACT_ATOMS: atom_id res chain seq x y z
N MET A 1 -11.56 25.58 -52.65
CA MET A 1 -11.04 25.93 -51.32
C MET A 1 -11.98 27.00 -50.80
N GLU A 2 -12.99 26.58 -50.06
CA GLU A 2 -13.77 27.46 -49.20
C GLU A 2 -13.36 27.06 -47.79
N GLU A 3 -12.53 27.89 -47.16
CA GLU A 3 -12.24 27.78 -45.73
C GLU A 3 -13.50 28.28 -45.01
N GLU A 4 -14.28 27.34 -44.47
CA GLU A 4 -15.27 27.67 -43.44
C GLU A 4 -14.51 28.18 -42.21
N ASN A 5 -14.49 29.51 -42.03
CA ASN A 5 -14.14 30.12 -40.76
C ASN A 5 -15.21 29.70 -39.74
N LEU A 6 -14.90 28.64 -39.00
CA LEU A 6 -15.53 28.35 -37.72
C LEU A 6 -15.10 29.44 -36.74
N GLU A 7 -15.87 30.54 -36.71
CA GLU A 7 -15.86 31.47 -35.59
C GLU A 7 -16.38 30.69 -34.37
N ILE A 8 -15.46 30.06 -33.64
CA ILE A 8 -15.74 29.47 -32.34
C ILE A 8 -16.02 30.64 -31.41
N ASP A 9 -17.26 30.75 -30.96
CA ASP A 9 -17.73 31.80 -30.06
C ASP A 9 -16.89 31.76 -28.78
N GLN A 10 -16.30 32.89 -28.38
CA GLN A 10 -15.41 32.95 -27.21
C GLN A 10 -16.14 32.55 -25.91
N GLU A 11 -17.47 32.70 -25.87
CA GLU A 11 -18.31 32.26 -24.75
C GLU A 11 -18.43 30.72 -24.65
N GLU A 12 -18.31 29.97 -25.77
CA GLU A 12 -18.24 28.50 -25.73
C GLU A 12 -16.86 28.00 -25.30
N MET A 13 -15.81 28.80 -25.50
CA MET A 13 -14.44 28.43 -25.12
C MET A 13 -14.18 28.64 -23.62
N GLU A 14 -14.83 29.62 -22.99
CA GLU A 14 -14.79 29.83 -21.52
C GLU A 14 -15.57 28.77 -20.73
N ALA A 15 -16.57 28.12 -21.35
CA ALA A 15 -17.29 26.99 -20.73
C ALA A 15 -16.49 25.67 -20.72
N LEU A 16 -15.36 25.60 -21.43
CA LEU A 16 -14.46 24.45 -21.47
C LEU A 16 -13.32 24.55 -20.45
N ASP A 17 -13.16 25.69 -19.77
CA ASP A 17 -12.18 25.92 -18.71
C ASP A 17 -12.83 25.74 -17.32
N ASP A 18 -13.74 24.78 -17.21
CA ASP A 18 -14.17 24.29 -15.91
C ASP A 18 -13.02 23.45 -15.34
N GLU A 19 -12.28 24.01 -14.39
CA GLU A 19 -11.18 23.32 -13.66
C GLU A 19 -11.64 21.96 -13.11
N ASN A 20 -12.96 21.75 -12.97
CA ASN A 20 -13.59 20.54 -12.49
C ASN A 20 -14.26 19.68 -13.59
N ALA A 21 -14.03 19.95 -14.88
CA ALA A 21 -14.63 19.20 -16.00
C ALA A 21 -14.35 17.68 -15.97
N PHE A 22 -13.29 17.28 -15.26
CA PHE A 22 -12.90 15.88 -15.05
C PHE A 22 -13.23 15.34 -13.64
N GLU A 23 -13.80 16.15 -12.76
CA GLU A 23 -14.21 15.68 -11.43
C GLU A 23 -15.50 14.84 -11.54
N CYS A 24 -15.48 13.65 -10.95
CA CYS A 24 -16.67 12.82 -10.85
C CYS A 24 -17.72 13.51 -9.99
N SER A 25 -18.95 13.63 -10.50
CA SER A 25 -20.11 14.04 -9.68
C SER A 25 -20.22 13.19 -8.41
N ASP A 26 -20.53 13.81 -7.28
CA ASP A 26 -20.57 13.17 -5.96
C ASP A 26 -21.50 11.94 -5.90
N GLN A 27 -22.54 11.90 -6.75
CA GLN A 27 -23.48 10.79 -6.80
C GLN A 27 -22.91 9.49 -7.37
N HIS A 28 -21.80 9.54 -8.11
CA HIS A 28 -21.22 8.37 -8.79
C HIS A 28 -19.70 8.20 -8.58
N LYS A 29 -19.06 9.12 -7.87
CA LYS A 29 -17.62 9.15 -7.61
C LYS A 29 -17.07 7.83 -7.05
N ASP A 30 -17.71 7.29 -6.02
CA ASP A 30 -17.26 6.02 -5.40
C ASP A 30 -17.36 4.84 -6.37
N ALA A 31 -18.44 4.75 -7.14
CA ALA A 31 -18.65 3.67 -8.11
C ALA A 31 -17.69 3.77 -9.31
N ILE A 32 -17.41 4.98 -9.78
CA ILE A 32 -16.43 5.23 -10.85
C ILE A 32 -15.02 4.94 -10.34
N HIS A 33 -14.68 5.39 -9.13
CA HIS A 33 -13.39 5.08 -8.49
C HIS A 33 -13.24 3.57 -8.26
N GLU A 34 -14.30 2.87 -7.86
CA GLU A 34 -14.31 1.42 -7.72
C GLU A 34 -14.15 0.70 -9.05
N MET A 35 -14.82 1.17 -10.10
CA MET A 35 -14.66 0.62 -11.44
C MET A 35 -13.24 0.85 -11.97
N LEU A 36 -12.68 2.06 -11.83
CA LEU A 36 -11.32 2.38 -12.27
C LEU A 36 -10.26 1.63 -11.45
N ALA A 37 -10.46 1.53 -10.12
CA ALA A 37 -9.63 0.70 -9.25
C ALA A 37 -9.69 -0.76 -9.70
N ASN A 38 -10.89 -1.32 -9.89
CA ASN A 38 -11.03 -2.68 -10.36
C ASN A 38 -10.40 -2.89 -11.73
N MET A 39 -10.55 -1.97 -12.69
CA MET A 39 -9.86 -2.06 -13.99
C MET A 39 -8.33 -2.00 -13.84
N PHE A 40 -7.82 -1.18 -12.91
CA PHE A 40 -6.40 -1.15 -12.60
C PHE A 40 -5.94 -2.52 -12.06
N PHE A 41 -6.66 -3.08 -11.09
CA PHE A 41 -6.25 -4.24 -10.28
C PHE A 41 -6.69 -5.63 -10.78
N THR A 42 -7.71 -5.74 -11.64
CA THR A 42 -8.16 -7.02 -12.24
C THR A 42 -7.35 -7.44 -13.48
N LYS A 43 -6.09 -6.98 -13.57
CA LYS A 43 -5.13 -7.32 -14.64
C LYS A 43 -5.43 -6.72 -16.02
N VAL A 44 -6.24 -5.66 -16.14
CA VAL A 44 -6.39 -4.94 -17.42
C VAL A 44 -5.27 -3.91 -17.61
N VAL A 45 -4.85 -3.21 -16.55
CA VAL A 45 -3.72 -2.23 -16.59
C VAL A 45 -2.49 -2.74 -15.83
N LEU A 46 -2.69 -3.61 -14.83
CA LEU A 46 -1.63 -4.20 -14.01
C LEU A 46 -0.67 -5.27 -14.61
N PRO A 47 -0.80 -5.81 -15.85
CA PRO A 47 0.15 -6.79 -16.36
C PRO A 47 1.62 -6.34 -16.45
N GLY A 48 1.95 -5.08 -16.14
CA GLY A 48 3.29 -4.50 -16.33
C GLY A 48 4.10 -4.19 -15.06
N MET A 49 3.52 -4.23 -13.85
CA MET A 49 4.29 -3.89 -12.64
C MET A 49 4.90 -5.14 -12.02
N ASN A 50 6.20 -5.34 -12.25
CA ASN A 50 6.94 -6.54 -11.85
C ASN A 50 7.34 -6.57 -10.36
N TYR A 51 7.23 -5.43 -9.66
CA TYR A 51 7.82 -5.21 -8.33
C TYR A 51 6.74 -4.90 -7.30
N VAL A 52 6.72 -5.67 -6.21
CA VAL A 52 5.73 -5.53 -5.11
C VAL A 52 5.94 -4.21 -4.36
N GLU A 53 7.18 -3.73 -4.33
CA GLU A 53 7.63 -2.47 -3.75
C GLU A 53 6.86 -1.26 -4.29
N ASN A 54 6.56 -1.25 -5.60
CA ASN A 54 5.82 -0.16 -6.24
C ASN A 54 4.41 0.02 -5.66
N PHE A 55 3.82 -1.06 -5.10
CA PHE A 55 2.50 -1.01 -4.50
C PHE A 55 2.52 -0.46 -3.08
N ALA A 56 3.67 -0.49 -2.38
CA ALA A 56 3.82 0.19 -1.10
C ALA A 56 3.73 1.72 -1.30
N ASP A 57 4.40 2.25 -2.33
CA ASP A 57 4.31 3.66 -2.70
C ASP A 57 2.90 4.04 -3.17
N PHE A 58 2.29 3.20 -4.01
CA PHE A 58 0.89 3.42 -4.44
C PHE A 58 -0.08 3.44 -3.25
N LEU A 59 0.13 2.58 -2.25
CA LEU A 59 -0.70 2.53 -1.05
C LEU A 59 -0.57 3.83 -0.22
N ILE A 60 0.65 4.39 -0.14
CA ILE A 60 0.89 5.70 0.48
C ILE A 60 0.15 6.79 -0.28
N ASP A 61 0.28 6.83 -1.61
CA ASP A 61 -0.40 7.82 -2.45
C ASP A 61 -1.93 7.74 -2.31
N ALA A 62 -2.48 6.52 -2.27
CA ALA A 62 -3.90 6.30 -2.08
C ALA A 62 -4.38 6.80 -0.70
N GLU A 63 -3.58 6.64 0.36
CA GLU A 63 -3.89 7.20 1.68
C GLU A 63 -3.83 8.72 1.68
N LEU A 64 -2.73 9.31 1.21
CA LEU A 64 -2.50 10.75 1.24
C LEU A 64 -3.56 11.53 0.44
N ASN A 65 -4.07 10.94 -0.65
CA ASN A 65 -5.11 11.53 -1.49
C ASN A 65 -6.54 11.16 -1.06
N ASN A 66 -6.73 10.47 0.08
CA ASN A 66 -8.03 10.02 0.57
C ASN A 66 -8.82 9.20 -0.47
N LEU A 67 -8.17 8.20 -1.06
CA LEU A 67 -8.75 7.31 -2.07
C LEU A 67 -9.06 5.91 -1.46
N PRO A 68 -10.11 5.77 -0.63
CA PRO A 68 -10.35 4.58 0.19
C PRO A 68 -10.61 3.33 -0.64
N VAL A 69 -11.20 3.47 -1.83
CA VAL A 69 -11.45 2.36 -2.73
C VAL A 69 -10.13 1.83 -3.31
N LEU A 70 -9.26 2.70 -3.82
CA LEU A 70 -7.94 2.30 -4.32
C LEU A 70 -7.07 1.69 -3.22
N LYS A 71 -7.10 2.25 -2.01
CA LYS A 71 -6.44 1.69 -0.84
C LYS A 71 -6.89 0.26 -0.56
N ARG A 72 -8.21 -0.01 -0.56
CA ARG A 72 -8.75 -1.36 -0.32
C ARG A 72 -8.31 -2.35 -1.39
N VAL A 73 -8.36 -1.95 -2.67
CA VAL A 73 -7.97 -2.86 -3.75
C VAL A 73 -6.46 -3.10 -3.76
N CYS A 74 -5.66 -2.08 -3.42
CA CYS A 74 -4.22 -2.21 -3.20
C CYS A 74 -3.89 -3.16 -2.04
N GLU A 75 -4.58 -3.04 -0.89
CA GLU A 75 -4.45 -3.97 0.23
C GLU A 75 -4.72 -5.41 -0.24
N GLY A 76 -5.80 -5.64 -0.98
CA GLY A 76 -6.16 -6.96 -1.50
C GLY A 76 -5.10 -7.54 -2.45
N TYR A 77 -4.54 -6.70 -3.33
CA TYR A 77 -3.45 -7.10 -4.21
C TYR A 77 -2.19 -7.49 -3.43
N LEU A 78 -1.72 -6.62 -2.52
CA LEU A 78 -0.56 -6.90 -1.66
C LEU A 78 -0.74 -8.19 -0.85
N CYS A 79 -1.94 -8.43 -0.31
CA CYS A 79 -2.26 -9.68 0.37
C CYS A 79 -2.10 -10.90 -0.55
N SER A 80 -2.59 -10.83 -1.79
CA SER A 80 -2.45 -11.92 -2.77
C SER A 80 -1.00 -12.18 -3.20
N GLU A 81 -0.18 -11.11 -3.29
CA GLU A 81 1.24 -11.22 -3.58
C GLU A 81 1.99 -11.87 -2.40
N LEU A 82 1.68 -11.51 -1.15
CA LEU A 82 2.26 -12.13 0.04
C LEU A 82 1.91 -13.62 0.16
N GLU A 83 0.74 -14.04 -0.31
CA GLU A 83 0.34 -15.45 -0.31
C GLU A 83 1.07 -16.28 -1.39
N THR A 84 1.41 -15.64 -2.52
CA THR A 84 1.96 -16.33 -3.70
C THR A 84 3.48 -16.23 -3.83
N LYS A 85 4.08 -15.10 -3.45
CA LYS A 85 5.53 -14.84 -3.50
C LYS A 85 6.13 -15.00 -2.11
N LYS A 86 6.92 -16.07 -1.92
CA LYS A 86 7.59 -16.33 -0.63
C LYS A 86 8.96 -15.67 -0.48
N ASP A 87 9.58 -15.29 -1.59
CA ASP A 87 10.96 -14.76 -1.61
C ASP A 87 11.03 -13.23 -1.52
N LEU A 88 10.08 -12.62 -0.80
CA LEU A 88 10.12 -11.18 -0.53
C LEU A 88 11.17 -10.87 0.54
N ILE A 89 11.90 -9.78 0.36
CA ILE A 89 12.92 -9.33 1.33
C ILE A 89 12.29 -8.83 2.63
N THR A 90 12.98 -9.05 3.76
CA THR A 90 12.45 -8.74 5.09
C THR A 90 12.25 -7.24 5.34
N SER A 91 13.09 -6.38 4.75
CA SER A 91 12.92 -4.92 4.76
C SER A 91 11.58 -4.48 4.16
N LEU A 92 11.18 -5.03 3.01
CA LEU A 92 9.88 -4.78 2.38
C LEU A 92 8.74 -5.28 3.26
N LEU A 93 8.87 -6.46 3.87
CA LEU A 93 7.85 -6.97 4.80
C LEU A 93 7.68 -6.06 6.02
N LEU A 94 8.77 -5.53 6.58
CA LEU A 94 8.72 -4.56 7.69
C LEU A 94 8.08 -3.24 7.25
N GLU A 95 8.35 -2.78 6.04
CA GLU A 95 7.68 -1.62 5.45
C GLU A 95 6.17 -1.84 5.30
N LEU A 96 5.76 -2.97 4.72
CA LEU A 96 4.34 -3.32 4.57
C LEU A 96 3.64 -3.45 5.93
N LEU A 97 4.31 -4.01 6.94
CA LEU A 97 3.76 -4.09 8.30
C LEU A 97 3.55 -2.70 8.89
N PHE A 98 4.54 -1.82 8.77
CA PHE A 98 4.43 -0.43 9.21
C PHE A 98 3.27 0.28 8.54
N LEU A 99 3.17 0.22 7.20
CA LEU A 99 2.08 0.82 6.45
C LEU A 99 0.73 0.25 6.90
N ALA A 100 0.65 -1.06 7.13
CA ALA A 100 -0.58 -1.68 7.60
C ALA A 100 -1.00 -1.22 9.00
N ILE A 101 -0.04 -0.94 9.89
CA ILE A 101 -0.31 -0.37 11.21
C ILE A 101 -0.80 1.08 11.09
N VAL A 102 -0.04 1.93 10.38
CA VAL A 102 -0.34 3.36 10.26
C VAL A 102 -1.67 3.60 9.53
N PHE A 103 -1.91 2.85 8.46
CA PHE A 103 -3.11 2.99 7.63
C PHE A 103 -4.28 2.11 8.10
N ASN A 104 -4.14 1.40 9.23
CA ASN A 104 -5.17 0.53 9.81
C ASN A 104 -5.70 -0.56 8.85
N LEU A 105 -4.78 -1.20 8.12
CA LEU A 105 -5.05 -2.27 7.16
C LEU A 105 -4.97 -3.63 7.86
N ARG A 106 -6.11 -4.07 8.41
CA ARG A 106 -6.17 -5.24 9.31
C ARG A 106 -5.75 -6.54 8.64
N VAL A 107 -6.10 -6.73 7.36
CA VAL A 107 -5.81 -8.00 6.66
C VAL A 107 -4.33 -8.05 6.32
N LEU A 108 -3.81 -6.96 5.74
CA LEU A 108 -2.39 -6.86 5.42
C LEU A 108 -1.53 -7.01 6.67
N LYS A 109 -1.87 -6.33 7.78
CA LYS A 109 -1.17 -6.48 9.07
C LYS A 109 -1.08 -7.95 9.49
N SER A 110 -2.19 -8.68 9.42
CA SER A 110 -2.24 -10.08 9.84
C SER A 110 -1.36 -10.98 8.97
N ILE A 111 -1.40 -10.82 7.65
CA ILE A 111 -0.63 -11.66 6.72
C ILE A 111 0.85 -11.35 6.85
N THR A 112 1.23 -10.07 6.89
CA THR A 112 2.63 -9.66 7.02
C THR A 112 3.24 -10.09 8.36
N LEU A 113 2.50 -9.99 9.47
CA LEU A 113 2.93 -10.54 10.77
C LEU A 113 3.13 -12.06 10.72
N SER A 114 2.21 -12.77 10.04
CA SER A 114 2.33 -14.22 9.86
C SER A 114 3.62 -14.59 9.12
N GLU A 115 3.97 -13.85 8.06
CA GLU A 115 5.17 -14.08 7.26
C GLU A 115 6.45 -13.74 8.04
N LEU A 116 6.54 -12.53 8.61
CA LEU A 116 7.70 -12.09 9.41
C LEU A 116 7.95 -12.98 10.62
N SER A 117 6.89 -13.48 11.27
CA SER A 117 7.03 -14.35 12.44
C SER A 117 7.62 -15.74 12.13
N ASN A 118 7.79 -16.09 10.85
CA ASN A 118 8.50 -17.28 10.39
C ASN A 118 10.01 -17.03 10.18
N ARG A 119 10.49 -15.79 10.34
CA ARG A 119 11.87 -15.37 10.06
C ARG A 119 12.57 -14.76 11.30
N PRO A 120 12.57 -15.45 12.46
CA PRO A 120 13.12 -14.86 13.69
C PRO A 120 14.61 -14.52 13.57
N GLU A 121 15.39 -15.35 12.87
CA GLU A 121 16.84 -15.18 12.73
C GLU A 121 17.22 -13.90 11.99
N GLU A 122 16.33 -13.38 11.12
CA GLU A 122 16.54 -12.13 10.40
C GLU A 122 16.23 -10.89 11.24
N LEU A 123 15.60 -11.05 12.42
CA LEU A 123 15.10 -9.97 13.28
C LEU A 123 15.74 -9.91 14.67
N ASP A 124 16.44 -10.97 15.10
CA ASP A 124 16.97 -11.11 16.47
C ASP A 124 18.04 -10.06 16.83
N GLU A 125 18.79 -9.52 15.85
CA GLU A 125 19.79 -8.47 16.04
C GLU A 125 19.31 -7.12 15.49
N SER A 126 18.18 -6.63 15.99
CA SER A 126 17.51 -5.43 15.48
C SER A 126 18.37 -4.15 15.52
N GLU A 127 19.28 -4.02 16.50
CA GLU A 127 20.26 -2.93 16.55
C GLU A 127 21.30 -3.04 15.42
N THR A 128 21.74 -4.25 15.09
CA THR A 128 22.66 -4.50 13.97
C THR A 128 21.99 -4.19 12.63
N LEU A 129 20.70 -4.47 12.47
CA LEU A 129 19.96 -4.12 11.25
C LEU A 129 20.02 -2.62 10.95
N LEU A 130 19.88 -1.77 11.97
CA LEU A 130 19.99 -0.31 11.83
C LEU A 130 21.38 0.18 11.41
N THR A 131 22.39 -0.68 11.32
CA THR A 131 23.69 -0.32 10.73
C THR A 131 23.68 -0.38 9.21
N LEU A 132 22.77 -1.14 8.62
CA LEU A 132 22.62 -1.34 7.18
C LEU A 132 21.83 -0.18 6.54
N ASP A 133 22.30 0.31 5.39
CA ASP A 133 21.73 1.50 4.74
C ASP A 133 20.26 1.33 4.35
N GLU A 134 19.87 0.12 3.94
CA GLU A 134 18.49 -0.24 3.64
C GLU A 134 17.55 0.02 4.82
N TYR A 135 17.88 -0.50 6.00
CA TYR A 135 17.06 -0.36 7.20
C TYR A 135 17.11 1.06 7.78
N LYS A 136 18.23 1.79 7.63
CA LYS A 136 18.30 3.23 7.95
C LYS A 136 17.39 4.07 7.06
N ASN A 137 17.32 3.73 5.77
CA ASN A 137 16.41 4.42 4.85
C ASN A 137 14.96 4.13 5.23
N LEU A 138 14.64 2.86 5.54
CA LEU A 138 13.33 2.45 6.00
C LEU A 138 12.91 3.18 7.29
N GLU A 139 13.76 3.19 8.31
CA GLU A 139 13.50 3.91 9.56
C GLU A 139 13.22 5.40 9.31
N ARG A 140 14.02 6.05 8.46
CA ARG A 140 13.80 7.45 8.07
C ARG A 140 12.44 7.66 7.39
N ARG A 141 11.96 6.72 6.58
CA ARG A 141 10.61 6.77 5.98
C ARG A 141 9.54 6.61 7.04
N MET A 142 9.68 5.63 7.94
CA MET A 142 8.70 5.35 9.01
C MET A 142 8.50 6.56 9.93
N MET A 143 9.61 7.17 10.37
CA MET A 143 9.58 8.34 11.24
C MET A 143 8.89 9.54 10.57
N LYS A 144 9.04 9.71 9.25
CA LYS A 144 8.38 10.79 8.49
C LYS A 144 6.88 10.55 8.32
N LEU A 145 6.45 9.31 8.12
CA LEU A 145 5.06 8.95 7.80
C LEU A 145 4.17 8.79 9.02
N GLY A 146 4.67 8.17 10.10
CA GLY A 146 3.84 7.77 11.24
C GLY A 146 4.45 8.05 12.61
N GLY A 147 5.67 8.60 12.66
CA GLY A 147 6.38 8.89 13.93
C GLY A 147 6.85 7.64 14.70
N SER A 148 6.60 6.43 14.20
CA SER A 148 7.16 5.19 14.74
C SER A 148 8.54 4.89 14.15
N ASN A 149 9.34 4.19 14.94
CA ASN A 149 10.66 3.70 14.52
C ASN A 149 10.60 2.21 14.13
N LEU A 150 11.67 1.74 13.49
CA LEU A 150 11.76 0.36 13.04
C LEU A 150 11.74 -0.66 14.18
N LEU A 151 12.32 -0.31 15.34
CA LEU A 151 12.41 -1.21 16.50
C LEU A 151 11.02 -1.51 17.07
N GLU A 152 10.13 -0.52 17.15
CA GLU A 152 8.74 -0.71 17.56
C GLU A 152 7.99 -1.69 16.65
N VAL A 153 8.25 -1.62 15.34
CA VAL A 153 7.65 -2.52 14.35
C VAL A 153 8.18 -3.95 14.53
N ILE A 154 9.49 -4.10 14.76
CA ILE A 154 10.12 -5.40 15.03
C ILE A 154 9.60 -6.00 16.34
N GLU A 155 9.45 -5.19 17.40
CA GLU A 155 8.85 -5.62 18.66
C GLU A 155 7.44 -6.19 18.47
N GLU A 156 6.61 -5.57 17.62
CA GLU A 156 5.27 -6.07 17.31
C GLU A 156 5.33 -7.46 16.67
N VAL A 157 6.32 -7.72 15.80
CA VAL A 157 6.57 -9.06 15.23
C VAL A 157 6.93 -10.07 16.31
N HIS A 158 7.84 -9.72 17.22
CA HIS A 158 8.25 -10.61 18.31
C HIS A 158 7.07 -10.95 19.23
N ARG A 159 6.27 -9.94 19.61
CA ARG A 159 5.06 -10.11 20.43
C ARG A 159 4.06 -11.05 19.76
N PHE A 160 3.80 -10.84 18.46
CA PHE A 160 2.92 -11.72 17.69
C PHE A 160 3.45 -13.16 17.62
N ARG A 161 4.75 -13.34 17.38
CA ARG A 161 5.38 -14.66 17.34
C ARG A 161 5.24 -15.40 18.66
N GLU A 162 5.49 -14.73 19.79
CA GLU A 162 5.30 -15.32 21.11
C GLU A 162 3.87 -15.79 21.34
N GLN A 163 2.88 -14.95 21.03
CA GLN A 163 1.46 -15.29 21.14
C GLN A 163 1.12 -16.51 20.29
N ARG A 164 1.62 -16.55 19.04
CA ARG A 164 1.43 -17.67 18.11
C ARG A 164 2.02 -18.98 18.65
N LEU A 165 3.21 -18.93 19.26
CA LEU A 165 3.85 -20.10 19.88
C LEU A 165 3.06 -20.59 21.10
N ARG A 166 2.60 -19.67 21.97
CA ARG A 166 1.75 -20.01 23.12
C ARG A 166 0.45 -20.69 22.68
N ALA A 167 -0.21 -20.17 21.64
CA ALA A 167 -1.43 -20.76 21.11
C ALA A 167 -1.23 -22.16 20.52
N LYS A 168 -0.06 -22.45 19.91
CA LYS A 168 0.28 -23.79 19.43
C LYS A 168 0.46 -24.79 20.59
N LEU A 169 1.06 -24.37 21.70
CA LEU A 169 1.26 -25.22 22.87
C LEU A 169 -0.07 -25.59 23.56
N VAL A 170 -1.05 -24.67 23.59
CA VAL A 170 -2.39 -24.95 24.15
C VAL A 170 -3.15 -26.01 23.35
N LYS A 171 -2.94 -26.14 22.04
CA LYS A 171 -3.60 -27.16 21.21
C LYS A 171 -3.05 -28.59 21.41
N ILE A 172 -1.96 -28.74 22.15
CA ILE A 172 -1.28 -30.04 22.38
C ILE A 172 -1.74 -30.68 23.71
N TYR A 173 -2.53 -29.98 24.52
CA TYR A 173 -3.17 -30.48 25.74
C TYR A 173 -4.67 -30.67 25.53
#